data_AF-A0A9W4MWY0-F1
#
_entry.id   AF-A0A9W4MWY0-F1
#
_cell.length_a   1.000
_cell.length_b   1.000
_cell.length_c   1.000
_cell.angle_alpha   90.00
_cell.angle_beta   90.00
_cell.angle_gamma   90.00
#
_symmetry.space_group_name_H-M   'P 1'
#
loop_
_entity.id
_entity.type
_entity.pdbx_description
1 polymer ?
#
loop_
_entity_poly.entity_id
_entity_poly.type
_entity_poly.pdbx_seq_one_letter_code
_entity_poly.pdbx_strand_id
1 'polypeptide(L)'
;MATRLIGDKTSEEVDLVRSGEINTLQRYRLTEYFSQVERFNTRPPFISHKLLFIEEDLREVVQEEISIKDGATLNKDRKDRLDALNAKYWFLEQKLWCYHSCLVDGHQPRALELWRSHPKWYMHRVLVEDCASRDGCCARGCGCCLNRTTDPRRGLGVGNCTFECGCCCRARGFDVSKEDKRLLKEQHREEISKLARHRITRVALWGLVGDNYESPFDMIDAPSIYGQIANDRLL
;
A
#
# COMPACT_ATOMS: atom_id res chain seq x y z
N MET A 1 -1.39 -3.03 42.13
CA MET A 1 -1.00 -1.76 41.48
C MET A 1 -1.94 -1.53 40.32
N ALA A 2 -2.73 -0.45 40.35
CA ALA A 2 -3.74 -0.17 39.33
C ALA A 2 -3.05 0.08 37.98
N THR A 3 -3.32 -0.79 37.01
CA THR A 3 -2.84 -0.66 35.64
C THR A 3 -3.46 0.60 35.05
N ARG A 4 -2.65 1.66 34.91
CA ARG A 4 -3.09 2.90 34.26
C ARG A 4 -3.32 2.55 32.79
N LEU A 5 -4.58 2.39 32.38
CA LEU A 5 -4.95 2.23 30.98
C LEU A 5 -4.38 3.42 30.20
N ILE A 6 -3.43 3.17 29.30
CA ILE A 6 -2.96 4.18 28.34
C ILE A 6 -3.91 4.13 27.16
N GLY A 7 -5.12 4.70 27.34
CA GLY A 7 -6.22 4.60 26.38
C GLY A 7 -6.73 3.16 26.20
N ASP A 8 -7.23 2.84 25.00
CA ASP A 8 -7.82 1.53 24.66
C ASP A 8 -6.80 0.41 24.38
N LYS A 9 -5.54 0.57 24.82
CA LYS A 9 -4.50 -0.45 24.67
C LYS A 9 -4.53 -1.39 25.87
N THR A 10 -4.38 -2.69 25.61
CA THR A 10 -4.11 -3.66 26.67
C THR A 10 -2.71 -3.43 27.26
N SER A 11 -2.47 -3.92 28.48
CA SER A 11 -1.14 -3.88 29.09
C SER A 11 -0.09 -4.57 28.22
N GLU A 12 -0.46 -5.70 27.61
CA GLU A 12 0.39 -6.46 26.70
C GLU A 12 0.73 -5.64 25.43
N GLU A 13 -0.24 -4.95 24.82
CA GLU A 13 0.05 -4.06 23.68
C GLU A 13 0.99 -2.93 24.09
N VAL A 14 0.83 -2.35 25.29
CA VAL A 14 1.71 -1.30 25.79
C VAL A 14 3.14 -1.81 25.96
N ASP A 15 3.32 -3.00 26.51
CA ASP A 15 4.64 -3.59 26.72
C ASP A 15 5.30 -3.97 25.38
N LEU A 16 4.54 -4.50 24.42
CA LEU A 16 5.02 -4.76 23.06
C LEU A 16 5.37 -3.49 22.29
N VAL A 17 4.64 -2.40 22.48
CA VAL A 17 5.01 -1.09 21.92
C VAL A 17 6.34 -0.61 22.50
N ARG A 18 6.57 -0.82 23.80
CA ARG A 18 7.81 -0.41 24.48
C ARG A 18 9.01 -1.26 24.10
N SER A 19 8.83 -2.55 23.82
CA SER A 19 9.93 -3.44 23.42
C SER A 19 10.49 -3.09 22.05
N GLY A 20 9.68 -2.48 21.16
CA GLY A 20 10.08 -2.20 19.79
C GLY A 20 10.05 -3.42 18.87
N GLU A 21 9.55 -4.56 19.35
CA GLU A 21 9.42 -5.81 18.58
C GLU A 21 8.24 -5.73 17.60
N ILE A 22 8.44 -5.03 16.48
CA ILE A 22 7.37 -4.68 15.53
C ILE A 22 6.63 -5.90 14.98
N ASN A 23 7.34 -6.98 14.64
CA ASN A 23 6.70 -8.20 14.13
C ASN A 23 5.72 -8.77 15.17
N THR A 24 6.19 -8.95 16.41
CA THR A 24 5.40 -9.47 17.53
C THR A 24 4.20 -8.56 17.83
N LEU A 25 4.40 -7.24 17.85
CA LEU A 25 3.32 -6.27 18.04
C LEU A 25 2.25 -6.37 16.94
N GLN A 26 2.66 -6.43 15.67
CA GLN A 26 1.72 -6.54 14.55
C GLN A 26 0.98 -7.87 14.56
N ARG A 27 1.65 -8.98 14.94
CA ARG A 27 1.00 -10.30 15.11
C ARG A 27 -0.01 -10.29 16.24
N TYR A 28 0.33 -9.69 17.38
CA TYR A 28 -0.59 -9.48 18.50
C TYR A 28 -1.85 -8.74 18.02
N ARG A 29 -1.68 -7.59 17.36
CA ARG A 29 -2.79 -6.79 16.81
C ARG A 29 -3.66 -7.56 15.82
N LEU A 30 -3.05 -8.34 14.93
CA LEU A 30 -3.78 -9.17 13.97
C LEU A 30 -4.62 -10.26 14.67
N THR A 31 -4.05 -10.93 15.67
CA THR A 31 -4.75 -11.97 16.45
C THR A 31 -5.91 -11.39 17.24
N GLU A 32 -5.70 -10.26 17.90
CA GLU A 32 -6.76 -9.57 18.64
C GLU A 32 -7.87 -9.08 17.71
N TYR A 33 -7.53 -8.55 16.53
CA TYR A 33 -8.50 -8.16 15.52
C TYR A 33 -9.38 -9.35 15.09
N PHE A 34 -8.80 -10.49 14.73
CA PHE A 34 -9.57 -11.66 14.35
C PHE A 34 -10.42 -12.21 15.51
N SER A 35 -9.88 -12.21 16.72
CA SER A 35 -10.60 -12.63 17.92
C SER A 35 -11.82 -11.75 18.19
N GLN A 36 -11.73 -10.43 17.95
CA GLN A 36 -12.87 -9.52 18.06
C GLN A 36 -13.93 -9.78 17.00
N VAL A 37 -13.53 -9.96 15.74
CA VAL A 37 -14.44 -10.30 14.63
C VAL A 37 -15.24 -11.56 14.95
N GLU A 38 -14.57 -12.60 15.46
CA GLU A 38 -15.22 -13.86 15.86
C GLU A 38 -16.17 -13.65 17.04
N ARG A 39 -15.74 -12.96 18.10
CA ARG A 39 -16.54 -12.76 19.33
C ARG A 39 -17.82 -11.98 19.10
N PHE A 40 -17.77 -10.91 18.31
CA PHE A 40 -18.93 -10.04 18.12
C PHE A 40 -19.85 -10.51 17.00
N ASN A 41 -19.54 -11.64 16.34
CA ASN A 41 -20.22 -12.13 15.13
C ASN A 41 -20.50 -10.99 14.12
N THR A 42 -19.64 -9.97 14.15
CA THR A 42 -19.61 -8.94 13.14
C THR A 42 -19.06 -9.69 11.95
N ARG A 43 -19.94 -10.18 11.05
CA ARG A 43 -19.50 -10.59 9.70
C ARG A 43 -18.52 -9.51 9.29
N PRO A 44 -17.23 -9.82 9.10
CA PRO A 44 -16.27 -8.75 8.96
C PRO A 44 -16.78 -7.96 7.77
N PRO A 45 -17.01 -6.64 7.87
CA PRO A 45 -16.84 -5.85 6.69
C PRO A 45 -15.35 -6.02 6.43
N PHE A 46 -14.94 -7.06 5.70
CA PHE A 46 -13.55 -7.31 5.35
C PHE A 46 -13.16 -6.26 4.30
N ILE A 47 -13.41 -4.98 4.57
CA ILE A 47 -13.18 -3.84 3.70
C ILE A 47 -11.70 -3.51 3.61
N SER A 48 -10.87 -4.20 4.39
CA SER A 48 -9.42 -4.24 4.30
C SER A 48 -8.94 -4.38 2.86
N HIS A 49 -9.53 -5.29 2.07
CA HIS A 49 -9.18 -5.39 0.64
C HIS A 49 -9.67 -4.19 -0.18
N LYS A 50 -10.76 -3.52 0.23
CA LYS A 50 -11.26 -2.32 -0.45
C LYS A 50 -10.28 -1.15 -0.29
N LEU A 51 -9.59 -1.03 0.85
CA LEU A 51 -8.48 -0.07 0.99
C LEU A 51 -7.41 -0.34 -0.06
N LEU A 52 -6.97 -1.60 -0.19
CA LEU A 52 -5.97 -2.00 -1.18
C LEU A 52 -6.42 -1.68 -2.63
N PHE A 53 -7.69 -1.90 -2.95
CA PHE A 53 -8.24 -1.64 -4.29
C PHE A 53 -8.30 -0.14 -4.60
N ILE A 54 -8.70 0.69 -3.64
CA ILE A 54 -8.70 2.15 -3.82
C ILE A 54 -7.27 2.69 -3.91
N GLU A 55 -6.34 2.16 -3.12
CA GLU A 55 -4.91 2.51 -3.23
C GLU A 55 -4.34 2.14 -4.60
N GLU A 56 -4.73 1.00 -5.17
CA GLU A 56 -4.37 0.64 -6.55
C GLU A 56 -4.93 1.65 -7.56
N ASP A 57 -6.19 2.05 -7.41
CA ASP A 57 -6.84 3.03 -8.30
C ASP A 57 -6.17 4.42 -8.17
N LEU A 58 -5.77 4.82 -6.96
CA LEU A 58 -5.00 6.05 -6.71
C LEU A 58 -3.63 5.98 -7.36
N ARG A 59 -2.92 4.86 -7.21
CA ARG A 59 -1.65 4.61 -7.90
C ARG A 59 -1.83 4.77 -9.40
N GLU A 60 -2.80 4.09 -10.02
CA GLU A 60 -3.07 4.18 -11.47
C GLU A 60 -3.22 5.61 -11.95
N VAL A 61 -4.03 6.41 -11.26
CA VAL A 61 -4.22 7.83 -11.62
C VAL A 61 -2.88 8.57 -11.62
N VAL A 62 -2.05 8.37 -10.61
CA VAL A 62 -0.74 9.03 -10.50
C VAL A 62 0.23 8.51 -11.56
N GLN A 63 0.21 7.21 -11.87
CA GLN A 63 1.11 6.65 -12.90
C GLN A 63 0.73 7.15 -14.31
N GLU A 64 -0.57 7.28 -14.57
CA GLU A 64 -1.08 7.86 -15.81
C GLU A 64 -0.73 9.35 -15.92
N GLU A 65 -0.92 10.11 -14.84
CA GLU A 65 -0.57 11.53 -14.77
C GLU A 65 0.92 11.76 -15.10
N ILE A 66 1.81 10.96 -14.50
CA ILE A 66 3.25 11.01 -14.79
C ILE A 66 3.52 10.66 -16.25
N SER A 67 2.89 9.60 -16.77
CA SER A 67 3.10 9.16 -18.15
C SER A 67 2.65 10.21 -19.18
N ILE A 68 1.57 10.96 -18.90
CA ILE A 68 1.10 12.07 -19.74
C ILE A 68 2.09 13.24 -19.68
N LYS A 69 2.60 13.57 -18.48
CA LYS A 69 3.54 14.67 -18.24
C LYS A 69 4.95 14.41 -18.79
N ASP A 70 5.38 13.16 -18.84
CA ASP A 70 6.65 12.75 -19.45
C ASP A 70 6.64 12.88 -20.99
N GLY A 71 5.46 13.04 -21.61
CA GLY A 71 5.31 13.29 -23.04
C GLY A 71 5.60 14.74 -23.46
N ALA A 72 5.80 14.98 -24.77
CA ALA A 72 5.98 16.32 -25.34
C ALA A 72 4.78 17.28 -25.08
N THR A 73 4.87 18.54 -25.53
CA THR A 73 3.93 19.65 -25.30
C THR A 73 2.47 19.24 -25.08
N LEU A 74 1.87 19.76 -23.99
CA LEU A 74 0.46 19.52 -23.65
C LEU A 74 -0.47 20.03 -24.76
N ASN A 75 -1.16 19.11 -25.43
CA ASN A 75 -2.28 19.44 -26.31
C ASN A 75 -3.59 19.47 -25.50
N LYS A 76 -4.69 19.92 -26.14
CA LYS A 76 -5.99 20.02 -25.49
C LYS A 76 -6.47 18.69 -24.89
N ASP A 77 -6.34 17.60 -25.65
CA ASP A 77 -6.74 16.25 -25.21
C ASP A 77 -6.01 15.80 -23.94
N ARG A 78 -4.70 16.00 -23.87
CA ARG A 78 -3.90 15.70 -22.65
C ARG A 78 -4.33 16.56 -21.47
N LYS A 79 -4.64 17.84 -21.70
CA LYS A 79 -5.12 18.72 -20.64
C LYS A 79 -6.48 18.25 -20.10
N ASP A 80 -7.43 17.97 -20.98
CA ASP A 80 -8.75 17.46 -20.61
C ASP A 80 -8.62 16.12 -19.86
N ARG A 81 -7.67 15.27 -20.26
CA ARG A 81 -7.36 14.02 -19.56
C ARG A 81 -6.79 14.25 -18.16
N LEU A 82 -5.84 15.17 -18.00
CA LEU A 82 -5.29 15.53 -16.69
C LEU A 82 -6.36 16.10 -15.74
N ASP A 83 -7.29 16.91 -16.27
CA ASP A 83 -8.42 17.43 -15.48
C ASP A 83 -9.38 16.31 -15.04
N ALA A 84 -9.65 15.34 -15.91
CA ALA A 84 -10.42 14.15 -15.54
C ALA A 84 -9.68 13.30 -14.47
N LEU A 85 -8.35 13.17 -14.55
CA LEU A 85 -7.54 12.48 -13.55
C LEU A 85 -7.54 13.22 -12.21
N ASN A 86 -7.51 14.55 -12.20
CA ASN A 86 -7.66 15.37 -11.00
C ASN A 86 -8.98 15.07 -10.28
N ALA A 87 -10.09 15.10 -11.01
CA ALA A 87 -11.40 14.80 -10.45
C ALA A 87 -11.49 13.35 -9.94
N LYS A 88 -10.93 12.39 -10.68
CA LYS A 88 -10.88 10.98 -10.27
C LYS A 88 -10.06 10.78 -9.01
N TYR A 89 -8.89 11.41 -8.90
CA TYR A 89 -8.04 11.34 -7.70
C TYR A 89 -8.80 11.85 -6.47
N TRP A 90 -9.41 13.03 -6.58
CA TRP A 90 -10.19 13.62 -5.47
C TRP A 90 -11.31 12.67 -5.00
N PHE A 91 -12.06 12.09 -5.94
CA PHE A 91 -13.12 11.15 -5.59
C PHE A 91 -12.61 9.86 -4.93
N LEU A 92 -11.48 9.33 -5.41
CA LEU A 92 -10.85 8.15 -4.81
C LEU A 92 -10.30 8.43 -3.42
N GLU A 93 -9.76 9.63 -3.19
CA GLU A 93 -9.34 10.07 -1.86
C GLU A 93 -10.53 10.12 -0.89
N GLN A 94 -11.67 10.68 -1.29
CA GLN A 94 -12.89 10.66 -0.47
C GLN A 94 -13.32 9.22 -0.14
N LYS A 95 -13.28 8.30 -1.11
CA LYS A 95 -13.60 6.89 -0.89
C LYS A 95 -12.62 6.20 0.06
N LEU A 96 -11.32 6.50 -0.05
CA LEU A 96 -10.31 5.97 0.85
C LEU A 96 -10.62 6.40 2.29
N TRP A 97 -10.94 7.68 2.50
CA TRP A 97 -11.34 8.20 3.81
C TRP A 97 -12.60 7.54 4.35
N CYS A 98 -13.62 7.32 3.51
CA CYS A 98 -14.80 6.56 3.93
C CYS A 98 -14.44 5.15 4.39
N TYR A 99 -13.62 4.41 3.64
CA TYR A 99 -13.21 3.06 4.08
C TYR A 99 -12.33 3.08 5.31
N HIS A 100 -11.46 4.09 5.44
CA HIS A 100 -10.64 4.27 6.64
C HIS A 100 -11.52 4.53 7.88
N SER A 101 -12.56 5.37 7.76
CA SER A 101 -13.51 5.63 8.86
C SER A 101 -14.37 4.44 9.25
N CYS A 102 -14.46 3.42 8.38
CA CYS A 102 -15.17 2.19 8.66
C CYS A 102 -14.27 1.12 9.31
N LEU A 103 -12.97 1.40 9.49
CA LEU A 103 -12.10 0.51 10.26
C LEU A 103 -12.55 0.55 11.72
N VAL A 104 -12.67 -0.63 12.34
CA VAL A 104 -13.01 -0.72 13.76
C VAL A 104 -11.87 -0.12 14.57
N ASP A 105 -12.20 0.86 15.43
CA ASP A 105 -11.24 1.45 16.36
C ASP A 105 -10.55 0.36 17.18
N GLY A 106 -9.22 0.47 17.30
CA GLY A 106 -8.45 -0.56 17.98
C GLY A 106 -7.21 -0.98 17.20
N HIS A 107 -7.02 -2.29 17.11
CA HIS A 107 -5.78 -2.92 16.64
C HIS A 107 -5.49 -2.68 15.16
N GLN A 108 -6.52 -2.73 14.30
CA GLN A 108 -6.36 -2.62 12.85
C GLN A 108 -5.89 -1.23 12.37
N PRO A 109 -6.54 -0.10 12.73
CA PRO A 109 -6.05 1.21 12.33
C PRO A 109 -4.65 1.50 12.91
N ARG A 110 -4.39 1.13 14.17
CA ARG A 110 -3.04 1.28 14.77
C ARG A 110 -1.96 0.46 14.06
N ALA A 111 -2.31 -0.75 13.61
CA ALA A 111 -1.44 -1.60 12.81
C ALA A 111 -1.12 -0.96 11.46
N LEU A 112 -2.14 -0.46 10.77
CA LEU A 112 -2.01 0.20 9.48
C LEU A 112 -1.16 1.47 9.60
N GLU A 113 -1.45 2.34 10.57
CA GLU A 113 -0.70 3.57 10.83
C GLU A 113 0.78 3.29 11.12
N LEU A 114 1.06 2.32 12.02
CA LEU A 114 2.44 1.91 12.31
C LEU A 114 3.13 1.41 11.03
N TRP A 115 2.49 0.53 10.28
CA TRP A 115 3.06 -0.03 9.06
C TRP A 115 3.33 1.05 8.01
N ARG A 116 2.37 1.97 7.80
CA ARG A 116 2.47 3.04 6.81
C ARG A 116 3.31 4.24 7.27
N SER A 117 3.77 4.26 8.52
CA SER A 117 4.75 5.24 9.01
C SER A 117 6.10 5.14 8.29
N HIS A 118 6.42 3.96 7.73
CA HIS A 118 7.58 3.83 6.87
C HIS A 118 7.25 4.32 5.45
N PRO A 119 7.85 5.41 4.94
CA PRO A 119 7.44 6.05 3.69
C PRO A 119 7.63 5.15 2.45
N LYS A 120 8.51 4.14 2.56
CA LYS A 120 8.76 3.13 1.52
C LYS A 120 8.13 1.77 1.84
N TRP A 121 7.06 1.71 2.64
CA TRP A 121 6.37 0.45 2.99
C TRP A 121 6.03 -0.42 1.77
N TYR A 122 5.74 0.21 0.62
CA TYR A 122 5.42 -0.46 -0.63
C TYR A 122 6.63 -1.17 -1.28
N MET A 123 7.84 -0.91 -0.79
CA MET A 123 9.07 -1.61 -1.19
C MET A 123 9.35 -2.84 -0.33
N HIS A 124 8.37 -3.27 0.48
CA HIS A 124 8.44 -4.54 1.17
C HIS A 124 8.64 -5.69 0.18
N ARG A 125 9.57 -6.61 0.47
CA ARG A 125 10.02 -7.71 -0.41
C ARG A 125 8.89 -8.43 -1.14
N VAL A 126 7.86 -8.84 -0.41
CA VAL A 126 6.69 -9.53 -0.99
C VAL A 126 5.93 -8.69 -2.03
N LEU A 127 5.84 -7.36 -1.85
CA LEU A 127 5.19 -6.46 -2.81
C LEU A 127 6.09 -6.20 -4.03
N VAL A 128 7.41 -6.17 -3.81
CA VAL A 128 8.43 -6.13 -4.87
C VAL A 128 8.38 -7.41 -5.73
N GLU A 129 8.32 -8.57 -5.10
CA GLU A 129 8.15 -9.89 -5.75
C GLU A 129 6.86 -9.95 -6.57
N ASP A 130 5.73 -9.48 -6.03
CA ASP A 130 4.46 -9.39 -6.77
C ASP A 130 4.59 -8.52 -8.02
N CYS A 131 5.21 -7.34 -7.88
CA CYS A 131 5.46 -6.46 -9.03
C CYS A 131 6.37 -7.12 -10.06
N ALA A 132 7.44 -7.80 -9.61
CA ALA A 132 8.36 -8.51 -10.49
C ALA A 132 7.69 -9.68 -11.22
N SER A 133 6.83 -10.43 -10.53
CA SER A 133 6.13 -11.60 -11.08
C SER A 133 5.13 -11.24 -12.19
N ARG A 134 4.66 -9.98 -12.21
CA ARG A 134 3.81 -9.41 -13.26
C ARG A 134 4.60 -8.71 -14.36
N ASP A 135 5.89 -9.02 -14.48
CA ASP A 135 6.85 -8.36 -15.38
C ASP A 135 6.85 -6.81 -15.22
N GLY A 136 6.81 -6.37 -13.97
CA GLY A 136 6.84 -4.96 -13.61
C GLY A 136 8.25 -4.36 -13.56
N CYS A 137 8.34 -3.09 -13.15
CA CYS A 137 9.62 -2.39 -13.02
C CYS A 137 10.59 -3.07 -12.05
N CYS A 138 10.07 -3.79 -11.04
CA CYS A 138 10.88 -4.53 -10.07
C CYS A 138 11.63 -5.72 -10.69
N ALA A 139 11.11 -6.37 -11.73
CA ALA A 139 11.83 -7.43 -12.45
C ALA A 139 12.97 -6.86 -13.31
N ARG A 140 12.75 -5.71 -13.93
CA ARG A 140 13.73 -5.06 -14.82
C ARG A 140 14.80 -4.24 -14.11
N GLY A 141 14.64 -3.97 -12.81
CA GLY A 141 15.58 -3.16 -12.05
C GLY A 141 15.68 -1.70 -12.50
N CYS A 142 14.68 -1.15 -13.21
CA CYS A 142 14.74 0.23 -13.73
C CYS A 142 14.59 1.31 -12.64
N GLY A 143 14.38 0.94 -11.38
CA GLY A 143 14.28 1.86 -10.25
C GLY A 143 12.98 2.68 -10.16
N CYS A 144 12.09 2.63 -11.16
CA CYS A 144 10.89 3.47 -11.19
C CYS A 144 9.95 3.27 -10.00
N CYS A 145 9.80 2.06 -9.43
CA CYS A 145 8.94 1.88 -8.25
C CYS A 145 9.48 2.64 -7.03
N LEU A 146 10.80 2.65 -6.85
CA LEU A 146 11.47 3.26 -5.71
C LEU A 146 11.63 4.78 -5.89
N ASN A 147 12.07 5.19 -7.07
CA ASN A 147 12.55 6.55 -7.36
C ASN A 147 11.52 7.44 -8.05
N ARG A 148 10.26 6.99 -8.16
CA ARG A 148 9.20 7.79 -8.78
C ARG A 148 8.97 9.05 -7.97
N THR A 149 9.29 10.20 -8.56
CA THR A 149 8.93 11.50 -8.00
C THR A 149 7.42 11.69 -8.08
N THR A 150 6.74 11.53 -6.96
CA THR A 150 5.32 11.87 -6.84
C THR A 150 5.18 13.29 -6.32
N ASP A 151 4.29 14.08 -6.94
CA ASP A 151 3.85 15.36 -6.37
C ASP A 151 3.40 15.11 -4.90
N PRO A 152 3.82 15.94 -3.92
CA PRO A 152 3.39 15.76 -2.53
C PRO A 152 1.88 15.70 -2.34
N ARG A 153 1.10 16.37 -3.21
CA ARG A 153 -0.38 16.30 -3.25
C ARG A 153 -0.92 14.96 -3.74
N ARG A 154 -0.04 14.08 -4.21
CA ARG A 154 -0.32 12.74 -4.75
C ARG A 154 0.24 11.63 -3.86
N GLY A 155 0.52 11.92 -2.59
CA GLY A 155 1.14 10.98 -1.66
C GLY A 155 0.40 9.65 -1.46
N LEU A 156 -0.92 9.61 -1.71
CA LEU A 156 -1.70 8.36 -1.62
C LEU A 156 -1.53 7.44 -2.85
N GLY A 157 -0.93 7.93 -3.93
CA GLY A 157 -0.68 7.17 -5.16
C GLY A 157 0.73 6.57 -5.25
N VAL A 158 1.45 6.44 -4.14
CA VAL A 158 2.76 5.77 -4.08
C VAL A 158 2.63 4.25 -4.18
N GLY A 159 3.62 3.59 -4.80
CA GLY A 159 3.73 2.14 -4.82
C GLY A 159 4.24 1.54 -6.13
N ASN A 160 4.12 0.21 -6.23
CA ASN A 160 4.57 -0.55 -7.40
C ASN A 160 3.72 -0.29 -8.64
N CYS A 161 4.15 -0.84 -9.77
CA CYS A 161 3.52 -0.64 -11.06
C CYS A 161 2.06 -1.09 -11.10
N THR A 162 1.27 -0.29 -11.78
CA THR A 162 -0.06 -0.66 -12.28
C THR A 162 -0.02 -0.72 -13.81
N PHE A 163 -1.17 -0.95 -14.45
CA PHE A 163 -1.28 -0.92 -15.90
C PHE A 163 -0.90 0.42 -16.52
N GLU A 164 -0.95 1.51 -15.76
CA GLU A 164 -0.64 2.88 -16.22
C GLU A 164 0.82 3.29 -15.98
N CYS A 165 1.69 2.36 -15.58
CA CYS A 165 3.12 2.65 -15.47
C CYS A 165 3.74 2.87 -16.86
N GLY A 166 4.07 4.11 -17.21
CA GLY A 166 4.68 4.45 -18.51
C GLY A 166 5.96 3.66 -18.82
N CYS A 167 6.80 3.36 -17.83
CA CYS A 167 7.97 2.49 -18.01
C CYS A 167 7.56 1.05 -18.41
N CYS A 168 6.57 0.46 -17.73
CA CYS A 168 6.06 -0.86 -18.10
C CYS A 168 5.34 -0.85 -19.45
N CYS A 169 4.58 0.19 -19.78
CA CYS A 169 3.91 0.30 -21.08
C CYS A 169 4.92 0.30 -22.23
N ARG A 170 6.00 1.09 -22.11
CA ARG A 170 7.09 1.10 -23.09
C ARG A 170 7.80 -0.24 -23.19
N ALA A 171 8.11 -0.88 -22.06
CA ALA A 171 8.78 -2.17 -22.04
C ALA A 171 7.92 -3.29 -22.66
N ARG A 172 6.59 -3.25 -22.43
CA ARG A 172 5.64 -4.21 -22.98
C ARG A 172 5.44 -4.07 -24.49
N GLY A 173 5.59 -2.86 -25.03
CA GLY A 173 5.49 -2.60 -26.47
C GLY A 173 4.08 -2.57 -27.05
N PHE A 174 3.04 -2.70 -26.21
CA PHE A 174 1.64 -2.57 -26.60
C PHE A 174 0.79 -2.00 -25.46
N ASP A 175 -0.31 -1.37 -25.83
CA ASP A 175 -1.32 -0.89 -24.89
C ASP A 175 -2.33 -1.99 -24.55
N VAL A 176 -2.65 -2.10 -23.26
CA VAL A 176 -3.75 -2.96 -22.80
C VAL A 176 -5.04 -2.17 -22.95
N SER A 177 -6.07 -2.77 -23.56
CA SER A 177 -7.34 -2.07 -23.77
C SER A 177 -8.00 -1.70 -22.43
N LYS A 178 -8.84 -0.65 -22.43
CA LYS A 178 -9.59 -0.26 -21.22
C LYS A 178 -10.45 -1.40 -20.67
N GLU A 179 -11.01 -2.21 -21.56
CA GLU A 179 -11.85 -3.34 -21.19
C GLU A 179 -11.04 -4.49 -20.58
N ASP A 180 -9.90 -4.84 -21.18
CA ASP A 180 -9.02 -5.89 -20.62
C ASP A 180 -8.46 -5.49 -19.24
N LYS A 181 -8.05 -4.21 -19.08
CA LYS A 181 -7.64 -3.66 -17.78
C LYS A 181 -8.76 -3.83 -16.74
N ARG A 182 -10.01 -3.53 -17.13
CA ARG A 182 -11.18 -3.64 -16.25
C ARG A 182 -11.44 -5.09 -15.86
N LEU A 183 -11.51 -6.00 -16.83
CA LEU A 183 -11.78 -7.43 -16.60
C LEU A 183 -10.72 -8.08 -15.72
N LEU A 184 -9.43 -7.87 -16.01
CA LEU A 184 -8.33 -8.43 -15.21
C LEU A 184 -8.39 -7.93 -13.76
N LYS A 185 -8.69 -6.64 -13.55
CA LYS A 185 -8.83 -6.08 -12.20
C LYS A 185 -10.05 -6.61 -11.48
N GLU A 186 -11.21 -6.67 -12.15
CA GLU A 186 -12.44 -7.18 -11.55
C GLU A 186 -12.26 -8.63 -11.09
N GLN A 187 -11.69 -9.49 -11.94
CA GLN A 187 -11.39 -10.89 -11.61
C GLN A 187 -10.45 -10.98 -10.40
N HIS A 188 -9.32 -10.27 -10.43
CA HIS A 188 -8.35 -10.31 -9.34
C HIS A 188 -8.94 -9.79 -8.02
N ARG A 189 -9.75 -8.72 -8.08
CA ARG A 189 -10.43 -8.16 -6.91
C ARG A 189 -11.46 -9.13 -6.34
N GLU A 190 -12.19 -9.83 -7.20
CA GLU A 190 -13.13 -10.87 -6.77
C GLU A 190 -12.42 -11.99 -6.02
N GLU A 191 -11.31 -12.50 -6.59
CA GLU A 191 -10.49 -13.54 -5.94
C GLU A 191 -9.95 -13.09 -4.58
N ILE A 192 -9.35 -11.89 -4.50
CA ILE A 192 -8.85 -11.33 -3.24
C ILE A 192 -9.98 -11.16 -2.22
N SER A 193 -11.16 -10.70 -2.65
CA SER A 193 -12.28 -10.43 -1.74
C SER A 193 -12.78 -11.69 -1.02
N LYS A 194 -12.58 -12.87 -1.62
CA LYS A 194 -12.92 -14.18 -1.06
C LYS A 194 -11.87 -14.70 -0.07
N LEU A 195 -10.68 -14.10 -0.03
CA LEU A 195 -9.53 -14.60 0.74
C LEU A 195 -9.25 -13.72 1.97
N ALA A 196 -9.81 -14.12 3.11
CA ALA A 196 -9.58 -13.44 4.40
C ALA A 196 -8.10 -13.37 4.82
N ARG A 197 -7.27 -14.28 4.30
CA ARG A 197 -5.82 -14.37 4.58
C ARG A 197 -4.97 -14.25 3.31
N HIS A 198 -5.40 -13.43 2.35
CA HIS A 198 -4.62 -13.18 1.14
C HIS A 198 -3.23 -12.59 1.45
N ARG A 199 -2.18 -13.16 0.86
CA ARG A 199 -0.76 -12.80 1.11
C ARG A 199 -0.51 -11.30 0.92
N ILE A 200 -0.91 -10.75 -0.23
CA ILE A 200 -0.66 -9.33 -0.55
C ILE A 200 -1.45 -8.40 0.37
N THR A 201 -2.70 -8.74 0.68
CA THR A 201 -3.54 -7.94 1.58
C THR A 201 -2.95 -7.92 2.99
N ARG A 202 -2.44 -9.06 3.46
CA ARG A 202 -1.79 -9.16 4.77
C ARG A 202 -0.53 -8.30 4.84
N VAL A 203 0.34 -8.36 3.84
CA VAL A 203 1.56 -7.52 3.80
C VAL A 203 1.20 -6.05 3.65
N ALA A 204 0.29 -5.69 2.74
CA ALA A 204 -0.03 -4.30 2.45
C ALA A 204 -0.67 -3.56 3.64
N LEU A 205 -1.39 -4.27 4.52
CA LEU A 205 -2.08 -3.66 5.66
C LEU A 205 -1.32 -3.82 6.98
N TRP A 206 -0.60 -4.94 7.17
CA TRP A 206 0.00 -5.29 8.45
C TRP A 206 1.53 -5.40 8.41
N GLY A 207 2.15 -5.40 7.22
CA GLY A 207 3.57 -5.70 7.05
C GLY A 207 3.94 -7.16 7.36
N LEU A 208 2.96 -8.04 7.57
CA LEU A 208 3.22 -9.41 8.03
C LEU A 208 3.31 -10.41 6.88
N VAL A 209 4.35 -11.24 6.91
CA VAL A 209 4.54 -12.37 6.00
C VAL A 209 4.34 -13.69 6.75
N GLY A 210 3.32 -14.47 6.35
CA GLY A 210 3.08 -15.86 6.76
C GLY A 210 3.68 -16.26 8.11
N ASP A 211 4.65 -17.16 8.07
CA ASP A 211 5.38 -17.71 9.22
C ASP A 211 6.77 -17.06 9.40
N ASN A 212 7.03 -15.91 8.77
CA ASN A 212 8.29 -15.17 8.92
C ASN A 212 8.22 -14.21 10.14
N TYR A 213 9.23 -14.28 11.01
CA TYR A 213 9.34 -13.49 12.24
C TYR A 213 10.33 -12.31 12.13
N GLU A 214 10.99 -12.14 10.97
CA GLU A 214 11.78 -10.94 10.68
C GLU A 214 10.93 -9.67 10.86
N SER A 215 11.55 -8.57 11.32
CA SER A 215 10.86 -7.29 11.41
C SER A 215 10.32 -6.88 10.05
N PRO A 216 9.05 -6.49 9.92
CA PRO A 216 8.47 -6.00 8.66
C PRO A 216 9.27 -4.88 7.99
N PHE A 217 9.94 -4.04 8.78
CA PHE A 217 10.76 -2.95 8.26
C PHE A 217 12.11 -3.42 7.72
N ASP A 218 12.68 -4.50 8.25
CA ASP A 218 13.93 -5.08 7.74
C ASP A 218 13.71 -5.80 6.41
N MET A 219 12.46 -6.13 6.10
CA MET A 219 12.04 -6.72 4.83
C MET A 219 11.75 -5.67 3.73
N ILE A 220 12.02 -4.39 3.98
CA ILE A 220 11.85 -3.33 2.98
C ILE A 220 13.12 -3.23 2.13
N ASP A 221 13.03 -3.70 0.88
CA ASP A 221 14.13 -3.72 -0.09
C ASP A 221 14.29 -2.32 -0.74
N ALA A 222 14.53 -1.31 0.11
CA ALA A 222 14.86 0.04 -0.30
C ALA A 222 16.02 0.56 0.57
N PRO A 223 16.99 1.31 -0.01
CA PRO A 223 18.04 1.90 0.80
C PRO A 223 17.43 2.75 1.91
N SER A 224 17.85 2.48 3.16
CA SER A 224 17.40 3.23 4.31
C SER A 224 17.82 4.68 4.10
N ILE A 225 16.89 5.61 4.23
CA ILE A 225 17.19 7.05 4.10
C ILE A 225 18.22 7.46 5.18
N TYR A 226 18.30 6.70 6.28
CA TYR A 226 19.33 6.85 7.32
C TYR A 226 20.76 6.44 6.88
N GLY A 227 20.91 5.48 5.95
CA GLY A 227 22.24 5.09 5.44
C GLY A 227 22.84 6.09 4.46
N GLN A 228 22.02 6.91 3.79
CA GLN A 228 22.49 7.96 2.88
C GLN A 228 22.87 9.24 3.63
N ILE A 229 22.10 9.64 4.65
CA ILE A 229 22.40 10.82 5.48
C ILE A 229 23.72 10.63 6.28
N ALA A 230 24.05 9.39 6.68
CA ALA A 230 25.32 9.11 7.37
C ALA A 230 26.55 9.20 6.45
N ASN A 231 26.40 8.85 5.17
CA ASN A 231 27.49 8.92 4.19
C ASN A 231 27.70 10.35 3.65
N ASP A 232 26.63 11.14 3.55
CA ASP A 232 26.71 12.55 3.11
C ASP A 232 27.25 13.50 4.21
N ARG A 233 27.46 13.00 5.44
CA ARG A 233 28.12 13.74 6.54
C ARG A 233 29.60 13.39 6.73
N LEU A 234 30.13 12.49 5.90
CA LEU A 234 31.52 12.05 5.93
C LEU A 234 32.31 12.46 4.67
N LEU A 235 31.77 13.38 3.87
CA LEU A 235 32.47 14.12 2.81
C LEU A 235 32.64 15.59 3.18
#